data_AF-A0A953RBF0-F1
#
_entry.id   AF-A0A953RBF0-F1
#
_cell.length_a   1.000
_cell.length_b   1.000
_cell.length_c   1.000
_cell.angle_alpha   90.00
_cell.angle_beta   90.00
_cell.angle_gamma   90.00
#
_symmetry.space_group_name_H-M   'P 1'
#
loop_
_entity.id
_entity.type
_entity.pdbx_description
1 polymer ?
#
loop_
_entity_poly.entity_id
_entity_poly.type
_entity_poly.pdbx_seq_one_letter_code
_entity_poly.pdbx_strand_id
1 'polypeptide(L)'
;MQSLTSRLAVAVALLLTSAGLRAQTVFPFSIDQDNLHGAPDFSYLNHPLTAADGILVKNGHFYTAAGQRVRFFGMNLAFGANFPTQDDATRIARRLRRLGVNLVRLHHMDSTPDPAANPSNADSILVDRPYPTFNDISVQRLRDFLSALSAEGIYADLNLHVGYQFRPTVDQVPSLPGMPIPTQSKPLNIFYPGMVQLEQRYAQQLIARLQLQNDPVLAVVEINNESSLLQAWQSGQLDPVLAGEYRAALQTQWNQWLGTKYRTTDALLSAWGTGTADGPNILNGKWTLEQGTAKWQRSP
;
A
#
# COMPACT_ATOMS: atom_id res chain seq x y z
N MET A 1 -56.58 15.29 45.34
CA MET A 1 -56.94 13.93 44.86
C MET A 1 -57.18 13.82 43.34
N GLN A 2 -56.81 14.81 42.50
CA GLN A 2 -56.99 14.75 41.03
C GLN A 2 -55.68 14.70 40.21
N SER A 3 -54.50 14.63 40.85
CA SER A 3 -53.21 14.65 40.14
C SER A 3 -52.49 13.30 40.04
N LEU A 4 -52.96 12.25 40.71
CA LEU A 4 -52.35 10.91 40.65
C LEU A 4 -52.96 10.02 39.56
N THR A 5 -54.25 10.17 39.25
CA THR A 5 -54.98 9.31 38.31
C THR A 5 -54.61 9.55 36.85
N SER A 6 -54.28 10.80 36.48
CA SER A 6 -53.89 11.17 35.11
C SER A 6 -52.43 10.81 34.77
N ARG A 7 -51.54 10.75 35.77
CA ARG A 7 -50.14 10.28 35.56
C ARG A 7 -50.04 8.77 35.40
N LEU A 8 -50.93 8.01 36.04
CA LEU A 8 -50.97 6.55 35.92
C LEU A 8 -51.47 6.10 34.53
N ALA A 9 -52.47 6.79 33.97
CA ALA A 9 -53.03 6.46 32.66
C ALA A 9 -52.04 6.67 31.50
N VAL A 10 -51.22 7.72 31.56
CA VAL A 10 -50.18 8.00 30.53
C VAL A 10 -49.02 7.01 30.64
N ALA A 11 -48.64 6.61 31.86
CA ALA A 11 -47.58 5.61 32.07
C ALA A 11 -48.00 4.22 31.55
N VAL A 12 -49.26 3.81 31.74
CA VAL A 12 -49.79 2.54 31.23
C VAL A 12 -49.91 2.54 29.70
N ALA A 13 -50.27 3.68 29.08
CA ALA A 13 -50.32 3.81 27.62
C ALA A 13 -48.93 3.71 26.96
N LEU A 14 -47.87 4.21 27.61
CA LEU A 14 -46.47 4.10 27.14
C LEU A 14 -45.84 2.72 27.38
N LEU A 15 -46.32 1.98 28.39
CA LEU A 15 -45.91 0.59 28.66
C LEU A 15 -46.58 -0.42 27.72
N LEU A 16 -47.74 -0.08 27.14
CA LEU A 16 -48.44 -0.95 26.18
C LEU A 16 -48.00 -0.73 24.73
N THR A 17 -47.40 0.42 24.39
CA THR A 17 -46.85 0.66 23.04
C THR A 17 -45.43 0.12 22.84
N SER A 18 -44.73 -0.25 23.91
CA SER A 18 -43.39 -0.85 23.85
C SER A 18 -43.39 -2.37 23.64
N ALA A 19 -44.55 -3.03 23.72
CA ALA A 19 -44.69 -4.47 23.47
C ALA A 19 -44.75 -4.86 21.98
N GLY A 20 -44.72 -3.90 21.06
CA GLY A 20 -44.88 -4.11 19.61
C GLY A 20 -43.60 -4.01 18.77
N LEU A 21 -42.49 -3.54 19.34
CA LEU A 21 -41.20 -3.54 18.64
C LEU A 21 -40.56 -4.92 18.83
N ARG A 22 -41.03 -5.93 18.08
CA ARG A 22 -40.17 -7.07 17.79
C ARG A 22 -38.93 -6.50 17.11
N ALA A 23 -37.81 -6.49 17.83
CA ALA A 23 -36.50 -6.30 17.20
C ALA A 23 -36.49 -7.19 15.96
N GLN A 24 -36.34 -6.59 14.79
CA GLN A 24 -36.30 -7.32 13.53
C GLN A 24 -35.18 -8.34 13.67
N THR A 25 -35.55 -9.60 13.84
CA THR A 25 -34.60 -10.67 14.10
C THR A 25 -33.89 -10.86 12.77
N VAL A 26 -32.68 -10.30 12.68
CA VAL A 26 -31.84 -10.44 11.48
C VAL A 26 -31.73 -11.93 11.22
N PHE A 27 -32.10 -12.36 10.01
CA PHE A 27 -31.98 -13.76 9.63
C PHE A 27 -30.48 -14.08 9.51
N PRO A 28 -29.93 -14.95 10.38
CA PRO A 28 -28.54 -15.35 10.24
C PRO A 28 -28.45 -16.25 9.01
N PHE A 29 -27.83 -15.75 7.94
CA PHE A 29 -27.46 -16.58 6.81
C PHE A 29 -25.94 -16.67 6.73
N SER A 30 -25.44 -17.87 6.48
CA SER A 30 -24.02 -18.13 6.22
C SER A 30 -23.80 -18.27 4.72
N ILE A 31 -22.79 -17.60 4.20
CA ILE A 31 -22.34 -17.79 2.82
C ILE A 31 -21.25 -18.85 2.83
N ASP A 32 -21.49 -19.99 2.17
CA ASP A 32 -20.42 -20.93 1.85
C ASP A 32 -19.60 -20.39 0.66
N GLN A 33 -18.54 -19.66 0.99
CA GLN A 33 -17.71 -18.99 0.00
C GLN A 33 -16.89 -19.98 -0.84
N ASP A 34 -16.67 -21.21 -0.38
CA ASP A 34 -15.89 -22.21 -1.11
C ASP A 34 -16.71 -22.93 -2.18
N ASN A 35 -18.03 -22.97 -1.97
CA ASN A 35 -18.99 -23.66 -2.84
C ASN A 35 -20.01 -22.71 -3.47
N LEU A 36 -19.61 -21.46 -3.77
CA LEU A 36 -20.45 -20.54 -4.55
C LEU A 36 -20.72 -21.14 -5.94
N HIS A 37 -22.00 -21.18 -6.31
CA HIS A 37 -22.49 -21.68 -7.59
C HIS A 37 -23.73 -20.90 -8.01
N GLY A 38 -24.05 -20.89 -9.31
CA GLY A 38 -25.19 -20.17 -9.86
C GLY A 38 -24.93 -18.66 -9.97
N ALA A 39 -25.91 -17.84 -9.60
CA ALA A 39 -25.83 -16.38 -9.76
C ALA A 39 -24.58 -15.69 -9.13
N PRO A 40 -24.04 -16.12 -7.97
CA PRO A 40 -22.84 -15.51 -7.39
C PRO A 40 -21.51 -16.08 -7.90
N ASP A 41 -21.52 -17.07 -8.82
CA ASP A 41 -20.29 -17.68 -9.35
C ASP A 41 -19.86 -17.01 -10.66
N PHE A 42 -18.82 -16.18 -10.56
CA PHE A 42 -18.19 -15.45 -11.66
C PHE A 42 -16.90 -16.09 -12.15
N SER A 43 -16.66 -17.38 -11.85
CA SER A 43 -15.44 -18.08 -12.26
C SER A 43 -15.15 -18.08 -13.76
N TYR A 44 -16.20 -17.88 -14.58
CA TYR A 44 -16.13 -17.75 -16.04
C TYR A 44 -15.43 -16.47 -16.53
N LEU A 45 -15.21 -15.48 -15.65
CA LEU A 45 -14.47 -14.25 -15.98
C LEU A 45 -12.95 -14.46 -16.02
N ASN A 46 -12.47 -15.59 -15.50
CA ASN A 46 -11.06 -15.93 -15.41
C ASN A 46 -10.75 -17.26 -16.10
N HIS A 47 -9.56 -17.33 -16.70
CA HIS A 47 -8.97 -18.54 -17.26
C HIS A 47 -7.52 -18.68 -16.78
N PRO A 48 -7.01 -19.92 -16.58
CA PRO A 48 -5.63 -20.12 -16.16
C PRO A 48 -4.65 -19.34 -17.03
N LEU A 49 -3.70 -18.64 -16.40
CA LEU A 49 -2.77 -17.77 -17.12
C LEU A 49 -1.75 -18.60 -17.92
N THR A 50 -1.40 -18.08 -19.10
CA THR A 50 -0.39 -18.63 -19.99
C THR A 50 0.57 -17.52 -20.42
N ALA A 51 1.65 -17.85 -21.14
CA ALA A 51 2.55 -16.84 -21.68
C ALA A 51 1.85 -15.81 -22.60
N ALA A 52 0.70 -16.14 -23.18
CA ALA A 52 -0.11 -15.22 -24.00
C ALA A 52 -0.86 -14.16 -23.17
N ASP A 53 -0.93 -14.36 -21.85
CA ASP A 53 -1.69 -13.53 -20.92
C ASP A 53 -0.85 -12.43 -20.25
N GLY A 54 0.44 -12.31 -20.60
CA GLY A 54 1.30 -11.22 -20.13
C GLY A 54 0.71 -9.84 -20.47
N ILE A 55 0.84 -8.88 -19.56
CA ILE A 55 0.13 -7.60 -19.63
C ILE A 55 0.93 -6.52 -20.37
N LEU A 56 0.25 -5.83 -21.27
CA LEU A 56 0.73 -4.69 -22.04
C LEU A 56 -0.17 -3.47 -21.80
N VAL A 57 0.40 -2.26 -21.91
CA VAL A 57 -0.36 -1.00 -21.82
C VAL A 57 -0.42 -0.34 -23.20
N LYS A 58 -1.64 -0.11 -23.69
CA LYS A 58 -1.88 0.58 -24.97
C LYS A 58 -3.04 1.57 -24.80
N ASN A 59 -2.82 2.83 -25.19
CA ASN A 59 -3.85 3.87 -25.20
C ASN A 59 -4.62 4.00 -23.87
N GLY A 60 -3.90 3.95 -22.73
CA GLY A 60 -4.52 4.06 -21.40
C GLY A 60 -5.32 2.84 -20.94
N HIS A 61 -5.15 1.68 -21.58
CA HIS A 61 -5.82 0.44 -21.22
C HIS A 61 -4.83 -0.74 -21.16
N PHE A 62 -5.20 -1.75 -20.39
CA PHE A 62 -4.47 -3.01 -20.29
C PHE A 62 -4.93 -3.99 -21.37
N TYR A 63 -3.97 -4.72 -21.94
CA TYR A 63 -4.20 -5.79 -22.89
C TYR A 63 -3.32 -6.98 -22.54
N THR A 64 -3.76 -8.19 -22.87
CA THR A 64 -2.86 -9.36 -22.90
C THR A 64 -1.91 -9.27 -24.10
N ALA A 65 -0.83 -10.06 -24.09
CA ALA A 65 0.09 -10.18 -25.21
C ALA A 65 -0.61 -10.72 -26.47
N ALA A 66 -1.68 -11.50 -26.31
CA ALA A 66 -2.57 -11.92 -27.40
C ALA A 66 -3.54 -10.82 -27.89
N GLY A 67 -3.52 -9.62 -27.32
CA GLY A 67 -4.32 -8.47 -27.74
C GLY A 67 -5.73 -8.40 -27.15
N GLN A 68 -6.06 -9.21 -26.14
CA GLN A 68 -7.36 -9.15 -25.46
C GLN A 68 -7.39 -8.01 -24.46
N ARG A 69 -8.47 -7.22 -24.41
CA ARG A 69 -8.58 -6.10 -23.48
C ARG A 69 -8.84 -6.60 -22.06
N VAL A 70 -8.05 -6.15 -21.11
CA VAL A 70 -8.16 -6.52 -19.70
C VAL A 70 -8.76 -5.38 -18.89
N ARG A 71 -9.64 -5.71 -17.94
CA ARG A 71 -10.13 -4.81 -16.89
C ARG A 71 -9.86 -5.49 -15.55
N PHE A 72 -9.00 -4.89 -14.74
CA PHE A 72 -8.72 -5.44 -13.42
C PHE A 72 -9.84 -5.14 -12.44
N PHE A 73 -10.36 -6.18 -11.81
CA PHE A 73 -11.16 -6.14 -10.60
C PHE A 73 -10.39 -6.89 -9.52
N GLY A 74 -9.65 -6.11 -8.73
CA GLY A 74 -8.67 -6.65 -7.81
C GLY A 74 -9.02 -6.45 -6.34
N MET A 75 -8.24 -7.08 -5.49
CA MET A 75 -8.27 -6.89 -4.04
C MET A 75 -6.87 -6.71 -3.46
N ASN A 76 -6.81 -6.21 -2.23
CA ASN A 76 -5.57 -6.02 -1.50
C ASN A 76 -5.43 -7.09 -0.40
N LEU A 77 -4.26 -7.72 -0.34
CA LEU A 77 -3.80 -8.50 0.80
C LEU A 77 -2.66 -7.75 1.48
N ALA A 78 -2.54 -7.89 2.80
CA ALA A 78 -1.55 -7.16 3.58
C ALA A 78 -0.87 -8.06 4.61
N PHE A 79 0.41 -7.78 4.90
CA PHE A 79 1.19 -8.48 5.92
C PHE A 79 1.19 -10.02 5.68
N GLY A 80 0.95 -10.81 6.74
CA GLY A 80 0.86 -12.28 6.69
C GLY A 80 -0.18 -12.84 5.73
N ALA A 81 -1.20 -12.07 5.34
CA ALA A 81 -2.20 -12.53 4.38
C ALA A 81 -1.62 -12.81 2.98
N ASN A 82 -0.43 -12.29 2.68
CA ASN A 82 0.30 -12.59 1.44
C ASN A 82 0.98 -13.98 1.45
N PHE A 83 1.09 -14.63 2.61
CA PHE A 83 1.85 -15.86 2.81
C PHE A 83 0.97 -17.00 3.37
N PRO A 84 -0.17 -17.32 2.72
CA PRO A 84 -1.02 -18.41 3.17
C PRO A 84 -0.28 -19.75 3.12
N THR A 85 -0.77 -20.74 3.89
CA THR A 85 -0.32 -22.13 3.72
C THR A 85 -0.67 -22.62 2.32
N GLN A 86 -0.05 -23.70 1.85
CA GLN A 86 -0.31 -24.23 0.50
C GLN A 86 -1.79 -24.61 0.28
N ASP A 87 -2.43 -25.22 1.28
CA ASP A 87 -3.84 -25.59 1.21
C ASP A 87 -4.74 -24.36 1.16
N ASP A 88 -4.44 -23.35 1.99
CA ASP A 88 -5.17 -22.09 1.99
C ASP A 88 -4.94 -21.29 0.71
N ALA A 89 -3.72 -21.31 0.15
CA ALA A 89 -3.39 -20.65 -1.11
C ALA A 89 -4.31 -21.12 -2.25
N THR A 90 -4.43 -22.44 -2.39
CA THR A 90 -5.30 -23.07 -3.40
C THR A 90 -6.77 -22.75 -3.15
N ARG A 91 -7.20 -22.84 -1.89
CA ARG A 91 -8.58 -22.56 -1.48
C ARG A 91 -8.96 -21.10 -1.74
N ILE A 92 -8.10 -20.17 -1.34
CA ILE A 92 -8.28 -18.72 -1.52
C ILE A 92 -8.33 -18.39 -3.02
N ALA A 93 -7.38 -18.86 -3.82
CA ALA A 93 -7.36 -18.58 -5.26
C ALA A 93 -8.66 -19.01 -5.96
N ARG A 94 -9.17 -20.22 -5.66
CA ARG A 94 -10.46 -20.71 -6.18
C ARG A 94 -11.63 -19.83 -5.76
N ARG A 95 -11.66 -19.42 -4.49
CA ARG A 95 -12.70 -18.53 -3.95
C ARG A 95 -12.67 -17.17 -4.66
N LEU A 96 -11.49 -16.59 -4.84
CA LEU A 96 -11.32 -15.32 -5.55
C LEU A 96 -11.77 -15.41 -7.01
N ARG A 97 -11.46 -16.51 -7.69
CA ARG A 97 -11.97 -16.77 -9.03
C ARG A 97 -13.50 -16.82 -9.07
N ARG A 98 -14.14 -17.56 -8.15
CA ARG A 98 -15.62 -17.59 -8.05
C ARG A 98 -16.21 -16.19 -7.82
N LEU A 99 -15.48 -15.30 -7.15
CA LEU A 99 -15.90 -13.91 -6.93
C LEU A 99 -15.58 -12.99 -8.12
N GLY A 100 -14.97 -13.49 -9.19
CA GLY A 100 -14.62 -12.71 -10.37
C GLY A 100 -13.40 -11.80 -10.17
N VAL A 101 -12.66 -11.97 -9.07
CA VAL A 101 -11.40 -11.26 -8.83
C VAL A 101 -10.37 -11.76 -9.83
N ASN A 102 -9.62 -10.85 -10.43
CA ASN A 102 -8.58 -11.18 -11.42
C ASN A 102 -7.24 -10.49 -11.16
N LEU A 103 -7.09 -9.78 -10.03
CA LEU A 103 -5.82 -9.19 -9.59
C LEU A 103 -5.73 -9.23 -8.07
N VAL A 104 -4.58 -9.61 -7.52
CA VAL A 104 -4.27 -9.50 -6.09
C VAL A 104 -3.08 -8.57 -5.91
N ARG A 105 -3.27 -7.51 -5.11
CA ARG A 105 -2.21 -6.60 -4.68
C ARG A 105 -1.57 -7.10 -3.41
N LEU A 106 -0.26 -7.36 -3.49
CA LEU A 106 0.55 -7.93 -2.43
C LEU A 106 1.20 -6.81 -1.60
N HIS A 107 0.48 -6.31 -0.60
CA HIS A 107 0.85 -5.09 0.11
C HIS A 107 1.52 -5.36 1.46
N HIS A 108 2.33 -4.41 1.96
CA HIS A 108 2.97 -4.48 3.27
C HIS A 108 3.76 -5.78 3.57
N MET A 109 4.26 -6.47 2.54
CA MET A 109 5.05 -7.68 2.69
C MET A 109 6.37 -7.44 3.44
N ASP A 110 6.90 -6.23 3.39
CA ASP A 110 8.20 -5.80 3.92
C ASP A 110 8.13 -5.18 5.33
N SER A 111 6.93 -4.95 5.86
CA SER A 111 6.72 -3.92 6.88
C SER A 111 7.10 -4.32 8.31
N THR A 112 7.09 -5.60 8.63
CA THR A 112 7.44 -6.07 9.98
C THR A 112 8.24 -7.36 9.87
N PRO A 113 9.59 -7.28 9.73
CA PRO A 113 10.42 -8.47 9.58
C PRO A 113 10.19 -9.47 10.70
N ASP A 114 10.03 -10.75 10.34
CA ASP A 114 9.85 -11.83 11.31
C ASP A 114 11.13 -12.00 12.15
N PRO A 115 11.04 -12.41 13.42
CA PRO A 115 12.22 -12.80 14.18
C PRO A 115 12.94 -13.95 13.45
N ALA A 116 14.24 -13.80 13.16
CA ALA A 116 15.00 -14.86 12.49
C ALA A 116 15.04 -16.18 13.29
N ALA A 117 14.79 -16.11 14.61
CA ALA A 117 14.66 -17.28 15.48
C ALA A 117 13.29 -17.99 15.36
N ASN A 118 12.28 -17.33 14.78
CA ASN A 118 10.94 -17.89 14.54
C ASN A 118 10.39 -17.45 13.17
N PRO A 119 10.99 -17.92 12.06
CA PRO A 119 10.54 -17.55 10.71
C PRO A 119 9.21 -18.20 10.31
N SER A 120 8.71 -19.18 11.08
CA SER A 120 7.49 -19.94 10.76
C SER A 120 6.19 -19.14 10.90
N ASN A 121 6.22 -17.98 11.55
CA ASN A 121 5.07 -17.06 11.59
C ASN A 121 4.67 -16.66 10.16
N ALA A 122 5.67 -16.36 9.32
CA ALA A 122 5.49 -15.92 7.94
C ALA A 122 4.53 -14.73 7.84
N ASP A 123 4.75 -13.71 8.67
CA ASP A 123 3.98 -12.45 8.62
C ASP A 123 4.65 -11.42 7.70
N SER A 124 5.89 -11.69 7.29
CA SER A 124 6.69 -10.83 6.42
C SER A 124 7.56 -11.62 5.45
N ILE A 125 7.91 -11.00 4.32
CA ILE A 125 8.86 -11.54 3.34
C ILE A 125 10.31 -11.44 3.84
N LEU A 126 10.54 -10.71 4.94
CA LEU A 126 11.85 -10.45 5.53
C LEU A 126 11.95 -11.02 6.94
N VAL A 127 13.17 -11.31 7.37
CA VAL A 127 13.51 -11.54 8.79
C VAL A 127 14.31 -10.37 9.35
N ASP A 128 14.37 -10.25 10.67
CA ASP A 128 15.01 -9.17 11.45
C ASP A 128 16.54 -9.10 11.37
N ARG A 129 17.14 -9.51 10.25
CA ARG A 129 18.57 -9.44 9.89
C ARG A 129 18.86 -8.27 8.92
N PRO A 130 20.12 -7.97 8.57
CA PRO A 130 20.45 -6.86 7.67
C PRO A 130 19.62 -6.89 6.38
N TYR A 131 19.03 -5.76 6.03
CA TYR A 131 18.18 -5.67 4.85
C TYR A 131 18.99 -5.80 3.54
N PRO A 132 18.47 -6.51 2.53
CA PRO A 132 17.38 -7.46 2.62
C PRO A 132 17.87 -8.84 3.08
N THR A 133 17.28 -9.38 4.15
CA THR A 133 17.38 -10.81 4.47
C THR A 133 15.98 -11.40 4.43
N PHE A 134 15.76 -12.35 3.53
CA PHE A 134 14.45 -12.92 3.24
C PHE A 134 14.05 -13.99 4.25
N ASN A 135 12.75 -14.09 4.51
CA ASN A 135 12.15 -15.25 5.15
C ASN A 135 11.87 -16.32 4.08
N ASP A 136 12.68 -17.38 4.04
CA ASP A 136 12.55 -18.44 3.02
C ASP A 136 11.20 -19.19 3.09
N ILE A 137 10.57 -19.26 4.27
CA ILE A 137 9.23 -19.84 4.43
C ILE A 137 8.20 -18.95 3.73
N SER A 138 8.22 -17.64 3.99
CA SER A 138 7.34 -16.68 3.33
C SER A 138 7.56 -16.64 1.82
N VAL A 139 8.81 -16.70 1.38
CA VAL A 139 9.16 -16.77 -0.05
C VAL A 139 8.54 -18.03 -0.70
N GLN A 140 8.65 -19.20 -0.08
CA GLN A 140 8.03 -20.42 -0.59
C GLN A 140 6.51 -20.31 -0.61
N ARG A 141 5.88 -19.87 0.48
CA ARG A 141 4.42 -19.68 0.55
C ARG A 141 3.90 -18.70 -0.50
N LEU A 142 4.62 -17.61 -0.75
CA LEU A 142 4.26 -16.67 -1.79
C LEU A 142 4.39 -17.27 -3.19
N ARG A 143 5.43 -18.08 -3.46
CA ARG A 143 5.52 -18.82 -4.75
C ARG A 143 4.34 -19.77 -4.94
N ASP A 144 3.99 -20.52 -3.91
CA ASP A 144 2.85 -21.46 -3.97
C ASP A 144 1.54 -20.70 -4.21
N PHE A 145 1.39 -19.54 -3.56
CA PHE A 145 0.22 -18.70 -3.76
C PHE A 145 0.16 -18.06 -5.14
N LEU A 146 1.27 -17.52 -5.66
CA LEU A 146 1.36 -17.00 -7.03
C LEU A 146 1.03 -18.08 -8.06
N SER A 147 1.50 -19.31 -7.86
CA SER A 147 1.16 -20.46 -8.71
C SER A 147 -0.34 -20.77 -8.66
N ALA A 148 -0.95 -20.78 -7.46
CA ALA A 148 -2.39 -20.99 -7.30
C ALA A 148 -3.22 -19.86 -7.96
N LEU A 149 -2.80 -18.60 -7.82
CA LEU A 149 -3.42 -17.46 -8.49
C LEU A 149 -3.34 -17.60 -10.01
N SER A 150 -2.16 -17.91 -10.54
CA SER A 150 -1.93 -18.14 -11.98
C SER A 150 -2.82 -19.26 -12.53
N ALA A 151 -2.91 -20.39 -11.82
CA ALA A 151 -3.77 -21.52 -12.19
C ALA A 151 -5.28 -21.15 -12.22
N GLU A 152 -5.68 -20.14 -11.45
CA GLU A 152 -7.07 -19.67 -11.38
C GLU A 152 -7.31 -18.38 -12.20
N GLY A 153 -6.32 -17.94 -12.98
CA GLY A 153 -6.46 -16.78 -13.88
C GLY A 153 -6.34 -15.43 -13.21
N ILE A 154 -5.67 -15.36 -12.07
CA ILE A 154 -5.57 -14.17 -11.22
C ILE A 154 -4.13 -13.64 -11.30
N TYR A 155 -4.01 -12.38 -11.70
CA TYR A 155 -2.73 -11.69 -11.76
C TYR A 155 -2.29 -11.19 -10.37
N ALA A 156 -1.02 -10.82 -10.25
CA ALA A 156 -0.42 -10.22 -9.07
C ALA A 156 0.10 -8.80 -9.36
N ASP A 157 -0.13 -7.92 -8.40
CA ASP A 157 0.56 -6.63 -8.25
C ASP A 157 1.57 -6.76 -7.11
N LEU A 158 2.86 -6.67 -7.47
CA LEU A 158 3.98 -6.81 -6.56
C LEU A 158 4.41 -5.44 -6.03
N ASN A 159 4.18 -5.19 -4.74
CA ASN A 159 4.72 -4.01 -4.08
C ASN A 159 6.14 -4.28 -3.57
N LEU A 160 7.06 -3.36 -3.86
CA LEU A 160 8.46 -3.46 -3.46
C LEU A 160 8.68 -2.79 -2.09
N HIS A 161 8.71 -1.45 -2.02
CA HIS A 161 8.81 -0.72 -0.77
C HIS A 161 7.44 -0.21 -0.32
N VAL A 162 7.00 -0.65 0.87
CA VAL A 162 5.75 -0.15 1.46
C VAL A 162 6.01 0.41 2.85
N GLY A 163 6.48 -0.44 3.76
CA GLY A 163 6.53 -0.11 5.17
C GLY A 163 7.82 -0.43 5.89
N TYR A 164 8.86 -0.93 5.21
CA TYR A 164 10.13 -1.21 5.86
C TYR A 164 10.73 0.06 6.48
N GLN A 165 11.05 -0.01 7.77
CA GLN A 165 11.74 1.06 8.49
C GLN A 165 13.21 0.66 8.66
N PHE A 166 14.10 1.36 7.96
CA PHE A 166 15.54 1.11 8.04
C PHE A 166 16.05 1.31 9.47
N ARG A 167 16.90 0.37 9.90
CA ARG A 167 17.50 0.29 11.22
C ARG A 167 18.98 0.65 11.10
N PRO A 168 19.43 1.85 11.53
CA PRO A 168 20.79 2.34 11.27
C PRO A 168 21.91 1.34 11.57
N THR A 169 21.88 0.69 12.75
CA THR A 169 22.92 -0.26 13.18
C THR A 169 22.86 -1.60 12.47
N VAL A 170 21.70 -2.00 11.94
CA VAL A 170 21.48 -3.32 11.31
C VAL A 170 21.66 -3.22 9.79
N ASP A 171 21.11 -2.18 9.20
CA ASP A 171 21.08 -1.95 7.75
C ASP A 171 22.22 -1.04 7.26
N GLN A 172 23.06 -0.56 8.18
CA GLN A 172 24.25 0.26 7.89
C GLN A 172 23.89 1.58 7.18
N VAL A 173 22.82 2.23 7.64
CA VAL A 173 22.43 3.58 7.19
C VAL A 173 22.69 4.61 8.31
N PRO A 174 22.88 5.91 8.00
CA PRO A 174 23.15 6.91 9.03
C PRO A 174 22.01 7.06 10.04
N SER A 175 22.35 7.24 11.30
CA SER A 175 21.39 7.64 12.34
C SER A 175 21.01 9.11 12.21
N LEU A 176 19.80 9.47 12.64
CA LEU A 176 19.42 10.87 12.84
C LEU A 176 19.78 11.35 14.26
N PRO A 177 20.30 12.58 14.42
CA PRO A 177 20.57 13.12 15.75
C PRO A 177 19.29 13.35 16.53
N GLY A 178 19.18 12.74 17.72
CA GLY A 178 18.09 13.01 18.68
C GLY A 178 16.71 12.48 18.27
N MET A 179 16.60 11.68 17.20
CA MET A 179 15.34 11.10 16.75
C MET A 179 15.55 9.75 16.03
N PRO A 180 14.56 8.85 16.02
CA PRO A 180 14.62 7.64 15.23
C PRO A 180 14.50 7.95 13.72
N ILE A 181 14.82 6.96 12.89
CA ILE A 181 14.45 6.97 11.46
C ILE A 181 12.92 7.11 11.36
N PRO A 182 12.38 7.94 10.46
CA PRO A 182 10.94 8.08 10.26
C PRO A 182 10.24 6.76 9.97
N THR A 183 8.96 6.68 10.30
CA THR A 183 8.10 5.54 9.97
C THR A 183 8.19 5.23 8.47
N GLN A 184 8.40 3.95 8.13
CA GLN A 184 8.57 3.48 6.75
C GLN A 184 9.75 4.14 6.01
N SER A 185 10.70 4.74 6.74
CA SER A 185 11.89 5.42 6.19
C SER A 185 11.60 6.65 5.31
N LYS A 186 10.35 7.11 5.25
CA LYS A 186 9.94 8.20 4.36
C LYS A 186 10.26 9.57 4.98
N PRO A 187 10.73 10.55 4.20
CA PRO A 187 11.05 10.50 2.77
C PRO A 187 12.51 10.12 2.48
N LEU A 188 13.31 9.73 3.47
CA LEU A 188 14.75 9.52 3.33
C LEU A 188 15.09 8.47 2.26
N ASN A 189 14.29 7.40 2.19
CA ASN A 189 14.49 6.31 1.24
C ASN A 189 14.35 6.74 -0.23
N ILE A 190 13.64 7.84 -0.50
CA ILE A 190 13.45 8.37 -1.86
C ILE A 190 14.77 8.87 -2.47
N PHE A 191 15.66 9.45 -1.65
CA PHE A 191 16.82 10.18 -2.18
C PHE A 191 18.16 9.76 -1.57
N TYR A 192 18.19 9.12 -0.39
CA TYR A 192 19.47 8.75 0.21
C TYR A 192 20.09 7.56 -0.54
N PRO A 193 21.28 7.71 -1.17
CA PRO A 193 21.80 6.70 -2.08
C PRO A 193 21.95 5.30 -1.46
N GLY A 194 22.33 5.20 -0.18
CA GLY A 194 22.46 3.91 0.50
C GLY A 194 21.13 3.16 0.64
N MET A 195 20.05 3.87 0.95
CA MET A 195 18.70 3.29 1.04
C MET A 195 18.18 2.89 -0.35
N VAL A 196 18.36 3.73 -1.36
CA VAL A 196 17.98 3.41 -2.74
C VAL A 196 18.71 2.15 -3.24
N GLN A 197 20.00 2.01 -2.95
CA GLN A 197 20.77 0.81 -3.30
C GLN A 197 20.27 -0.44 -2.56
N LEU A 198 19.90 -0.31 -1.29
CA LEU A 198 19.30 -1.39 -0.52
C LEU A 198 17.96 -1.83 -1.14
N GLU A 199 17.08 -0.89 -1.48
CA GLU A 199 15.80 -1.15 -2.14
C GLU A 199 15.98 -1.80 -3.51
N GLN A 200 16.95 -1.36 -4.31
CA GLN A 200 17.30 -1.98 -5.59
C GLN A 200 17.76 -3.42 -5.41
N ARG A 201 18.62 -3.69 -4.42
CA ARG A 201 19.06 -5.06 -4.09
C ARG A 201 17.89 -5.93 -3.67
N TYR A 202 16.99 -5.40 -2.83
CA TYR A 202 15.78 -6.11 -2.42
C TYR A 202 14.89 -6.44 -3.62
N ALA A 203 14.61 -5.47 -4.49
CA ALA A 203 13.76 -5.66 -5.65
C ALA A 203 14.30 -6.76 -6.59
N GLN A 204 15.59 -6.68 -6.94
CA GLN A 204 16.25 -7.68 -7.78
C GLN A 204 16.19 -9.08 -7.14
N GLN A 205 16.52 -9.17 -5.86
CA GLN A 205 16.56 -10.43 -5.15
C GLN A 205 15.18 -11.06 -4.91
N LEU A 206 14.15 -10.25 -4.64
CA LEU A 206 12.77 -10.71 -4.46
C LEU A 206 12.23 -11.28 -5.78
N ILE A 207 12.33 -10.51 -6.87
CA ILE A 207 11.87 -10.94 -8.20
C ILE A 207 12.54 -12.26 -8.61
N ALA A 208 13.84 -12.39 -8.39
CA ALA A 208 14.58 -13.61 -8.68
C ALA A 208 14.14 -14.80 -7.80
N ARG A 209 13.96 -14.58 -6.49
CA ARG A 209 13.52 -15.64 -5.54
C ARG A 209 12.10 -16.12 -5.79
N LEU A 210 11.23 -15.24 -6.26
CA LEU A 210 9.86 -15.56 -6.66
C LEU A 210 9.78 -16.09 -8.10
N GLN A 211 10.88 -16.09 -8.85
CA GLN A 211 10.96 -16.56 -10.24
C GLN A 211 10.01 -15.83 -11.20
N LEU A 212 9.77 -14.53 -10.95
CA LEU A 212 8.78 -13.75 -11.69
C LEU A 212 9.25 -13.24 -13.06
N GLN A 213 10.48 -13.57 -13.48
CA GLN A 213 10.98 -13.13 -14.77
C GLN A 213 10.20 -13.80 -15.90
N ASN A 214 9.50 -13.00 -16.70
CA ASN A 214 8.60 -13.44 -17.78
C ASN A 214 7.40 -14.31 -17.31
N ASP A 215 7.11 -14.34 -16.01
CA ASP A 215 5.94 -15.05 -15.50
C ASP A 215 4.68 -14.21 -15.76
N PRO A 216 3.68 -14.72 -16.50
CA PRO A 216 2.45 -13.98 -16.81
C PRO A 216 1.62 -13.62 -15.57
N VAL A 217 1.85 -14.25 -14.41
CA VAL A 217 1.17 -13.88 -13.17
C VAL A 217 1.50 -12.44 -12.76
N LEU A 218 2.70 -11.94 -13.05
CA LEU A 218 3.10 -10.58 -12.67
C LEU A 218 2.54 -9.56 -13.68
N ALA A 219 1.53 -8.79 -13.25
CA ALA A 219 0.92 -7.74 -14.06
C ALA A 219 1.48 -6.34 -13.75
N VAL A 220 1.74 -6.05 -12.46
CA VAL A 220 2.11 -4.72 -11.99
C VAL A 220 3.23 -4.81 -10.96
N VAL A 221 4.15 -3.84 -11.00
CA VAL A 221 5.17 -3.64 -9.96
C VAL A 221 5.03 -2.23 -9.42
N GLU A 222 4.70 -2.11 -8.13
CA GLU A 222 4.70 -0.84 -7.42
C GLU A 222 6.05 -0.63 -6.72
N ILE A 223 6.78 0.40 -7.13
CA ILE A 223 8.16 0.64 -6.66
C ILE A 223 8.18 1.14 -5.22
N ASN A 224 7.35 2.14 -4.90
CA ASN A 224 7.33 2.77 -3.59
C ASN A 224 5.92 3.29 -3.29
N ASN A 225 5.29 2.76 -2.24
CA ASN A 225 3.93 3.13 -1.88
C ASN A 225 3.87 4.54 -1.29
N GLU A 226 3.01 5.42 -1.84
CA GLU A 226 2.61 6.70 -1.25
C GLU A 226 3.78 7.55 -0.70
N SER A 227 4.86 7.62 -1.47
CA SER A 227 6.08 8.34 -1.11
C SER A 227 6.27 9.55 -2.01
N SER A 228 6.42 10.74 -1.41
CA SER A 228 6.67 11.96 -2.17
C SER A 228 7.51 12.96 -1.36
N LEU A 229 8.64 13.38 -1.93
CA LEU A 229 9.48 14.42 -1.35
C LEU A 229 8.76 15.78 -1.30
N LEU A 230 7.91 16.08 -2.30
CA LEU A 230 7.12 17.33 -2.35
C LEU A 230 6.11 17.40 -1.20
N GLN A 231 5.28 16.37 -1.07
CA GLN A 231 4.36 16.21 0.07
C GLN A 231 5.10 16.28 1.42
N ALA A 232 6.27 15.65 1.56
CA ALA A 232 7.04 15.70 2.81
C ALA A 232 7.55 17.12 3.13
N TRP A 233 7.96 17.88 2.11
CA TRP A 233 8.29 19.30 2.27
C TRP A 233 7.06 20.14 2.64
N GLN A 234 5.95 20.00 1.91
CA GLN A 234 4.71 20.74 2.14
C GLN A 234 4.10 20.49 3.53
N SER A 235 4.30 19.28 4.07
CA SER A 235 3.82 18.88 5.40
C SER A 235 4.83 19.14 6.53
N GLY A 236 5.98 19.75 6.24
CA GLY A 236 7.03 20.05 7.21
C GLY A 236 7.76 18.82 7.77
N GLN A 237 7.64 17.66 7.11
CA GLN A 237 8.27 16.41 7.51
C GLN A 237 9.71 16.25 6.96
N LEU A 238 10.08 17.03 5.93
CA LEU A 238 11.40 16.94 5.31
C LEU A 238 12.49 17.62 6.15
N ASP A 239 12.31 18.89 6.52
CA ASP A 239 13.35 19.68 7.19
C ASP A 239 13.91 19.04 8.48
N PRO A 240 13.09 18.43 9.36
CA PRO A 240 13.59 17.78 10.58
C PRO A 240 14.55 16.61 10.32
N VAL A 241 14.39 15.93 9.18
CA VAL A 241 15.18 14.72 8.86
C VAL A 241 16.40 15.04 7.97
N LEU A 242 16.51 16.26 7.47
CA LEU A 242 17.70 16.73 6.76
C LEU A 242 18.81 17.08 7.74
N ALA A 243 19.44 16.06 8.31
CA ALA A 243 20.58 16.18 9.21
C ALA A 243 21.76 15.32 8.72
N GLY A 244 22.98 15.73 9.07
CA GLY A 244 24.21 14.98 8.77
C GLY A 244 24.33 14.57 7.30
N GLU A 245 24.55 13.28 7.07
CA GLU A 245 24.71 12.70 5.74
C GLU A 245 23.47 12.84 4.85
N TYR A 246 22.26 12.83 5.41
CA TYR A 246 21.04 13.00 4.62
C TYR A 246 20.97 14.40 4.00
N ARG A 247 21.30 15.44 4.79
CA ARG A 247 21.39 16.82 4.28
C ARG A 247 22.46 16.94 3.20
N ALA A 248 23.65 16.40 3.48
CA ALA A 248 24.76 16.44 2.53
C ALA A 248 24.38 15.77 1.20
N ALA A 249 23.78 14.58 1.25
CA ALA A 249 23.35 13.85 0.06
C ALA A 249 22.31 14.61 -0.77
N LEU A 250 21.28 15.21 -0.11
CA LEU A 250 20.26 15.97 -0.84
C LEU A 250 20.85 17.26 -1.43
N GLN A 251 21.71 17.97 -0.69
CA GLN A 251 22.35 19.19 -1.17
C GLN A 251 23.28 18.92 -2.36
N THR A 252 24.02 17.81 -2.34
CA THR A 252 24.84 17.39 -3.49
C THR A 252 23.98 17.13 -4.72
N GLN A 253 22.89 16.37 -4.58
CA GLN A 253 21.97 16.07 -5.69
C GLN A 253 21.29 17.34 -6.22
N TRP A 254 20.88 18.24 -5.33
CA TRP A 254 20.30 19.54 -5.69
C TRP A 254 21.28 20.39 -6.50
N ASN A 255 22.52 20.53 -6.03
CA ASN A 255 23.55 21.30 -6.72
C ASN A 255 23.90 20.70 -8.09
N GLN A 256 23.93 19.37 -8.21
CA GLN A 256 24.10 18.69 -9.49
C GLN A 256 22.95 18.99 -10.47
N TRP A 257 21.72 18.99 -9.97
CA TRP A 257 20.55 19.36 -10.78
C TRP A 257 20.61 20.82 -11.23
N LEU A 258 20.99 21.75 -10.34
CA LEU A 258 21.17 23.16 -10.70
C LEU A 258 22.26 23.34 -11.77
N GLY A 259 23.39 22.65 -11.61
CA GLY A 259 24.46 22.65 -12.61
C GLY A 259 24.00 22.10 -13.96
N THR A 260 23.18 21.06 -13.96
CA THR A 260 22.64 20.48 -15.21
C THR A 260 21.62 21.39 -15.88
N LYS A 261 20.72 22.00 -15.09
CA LYS A 261 19.61 22.81 -15.60
C LYS A 261 20.05 24.20 -16.05
N TYR A 262 20.91 24.85 -15.27
CA TYR A 262 21.29 26.25 -15.50
C TYR A 262 22.69 26.39 -16.10
N ARG A 263 23.57 25.39 -15.97
CA ARG A 263 24.97 25.35 -16.44
C ARG A 263 25.92 26.36 -15.79
N THR A 264 25.49 27.59 -15.55
CA THR A 264 26.28 28.64 -14.92
C THR A 264 25.50 29.33 -13.80
N THR A 265 26.22 29.92 -12.85
CA THR A 265 25.61 30.73 -11.78
C THR A 265 24.88 31.95 -12.35
N ASP A 266 25.38 32.57 -13.41
CA ASP A 266 24.72 33.72 -14.04
C ASP A 266 23.36 33.35 -14.65
N ALA A 267 23.26 32.18 -15.29
CA ALA A 267 22.00 31.69 -15.84
C ALA A 267 21.00 31.31 -14.73
N LEU A 268 21.49 30.76 -13.62
CA LEU A 268 20.67 30.54 -12.41
C LEU A 268 20.12 31.86 -11.87
N LEU A 269 21.00 32.85 -11.64
CA LEU A 269 20.62 34.17 -11.14
C LEU A 269 19.66 34.90 -12.08
N SER A 270 19.87 34.79 -13.40
CA SER A 270 18.96 35.38 -14.38
C SER A 270 17.58 34.71 -14.36
N ALA A 271 17.52 33.40 -14.13
CA ALA A 271 16.25 32.66 -14.09
C ALA A 271 15.47 32.90 -12.78
N TRP A 272 16.16 33.06 -11.65
CA TRP A 272 15.53 33.15 -10.32
C TRP A 272 15.48 34.58 -9.77
N GLY A 273 16.20 35.50 -10.38
CA GLY A 273 16.47 36.84 -9.85
C GLY A 273 17.59 36.86 -8.81
N THR A 274 18.07 38.05 -8.46
CA THR A 274 18.96 38.24 -7.32
C THR A 274 18.14 38.17 -6.04
N GLY A 275 18.04 37.00 -5.43
CA GLY A 275 17.32 36.83 -4.17
C GLY A 275 17.97 37.63 -3.04
N THR A 276 17.23 38.57 -2.45
CA THR A 276 17.39 38.89 -1.02
C THR A 276 17.12 37.62 -0.22
N ALA A 277 17.84 37.39 0.87
CA ALA A 277 17.56 36.27 1.77
C ALA A 277 16.07 36.22 2.11
N ASP A 278 15.46 35.03 2.08
CA ASP A 278 14.08 34.86 2.54
C ASP A 278 13.99 35.43 3.97
N GLY A 279 13.10 36.40 4.16
CA GLY A 279 12.76 36.88 5.49
C GLY A 279 12.25 35.71 6.35
N PRO A 280 12.22 35.87 7.69
CA PRO A 280 11.68 34.82 8.56
C PRO A 280 10.30 34.39 8.06
N ASN A 281 10.05 33.08 8.02
CA ASN A 281 8.77 32.54 7.56
C ASN A 281 7.63 33.10 8.44
N ILE A 282 6.89 34.05 7.90
CA ILE A 282 5.77 34.74 8.56
C ILE A 282 4.44 33.99 8.42
N LEU A 283 4.42 32.85 7.71
CA LEU A 283 3.23 32.01 7.56
C LEU A 283 3.19 30.93 8.65
N ASN A 284 2.58 31.25 9.79
CA ASN A 284 2.26 30.30 10.87
C ASN A 284 1.03 29.42 10.56
N GLY A 285 0.91 28.91 9.33
CA GLY A 285 -0.29 28.18 8.87
C GLY A 285 0.02 26.83 8.24
N LYS A 286 -0.50 25.75 8.84
CA LYS A 286 -0.67 24.45 8.15
C LYS A 286 -1.40 24.70 6.83
N TRP A 287 -0.74 24.42 5.70
CA TRP A 287 -1.45 24.28 4.44
C TRP A 287 -2.36 23.06 4.54
N THR A 288 -3.65 23.32 4.76
CA THR A 288 -4.69 22.32 4.52
C THR A 288 -5.04 22.46 3.05
N LEU A 289 -4.87 21.38 2.28
CA LEU A 289 -5.56 21.26 1.01
C LEU A 289 -7.04 21.53 1.31
N GLU A 290 -7.68 22.48 0.63
CA GLU A 290 -9.13 22.66 0.73
C GLU A 290 -9.80 21.34 0.36
N GLN A 291 -10.16 20.53 1.38
CA GLN A 291 -11.19 19.53 1.19
C GLN A 291 -12.48 20.33 1.03
N GLY A 292 -12.93 20.44 -0.22
CA GLY A 292 -14.12 21.17 -0.62
C GLY A 292 -15.29 20.83 0.29
N THR A 293 -15.58 21.73 1.22
CA THR A 293 -16.83 21.73 1.97
C THR A 293 -17.65 22.92 1.49
N ALA A 294 -17.98 22.90 0.19
CA ALA A 294 -19.12 23.65 -0.31
C ALA A 294 -20.39 23.00 0.27
N LYS A 295 -20.74 23.37 1.51
CA LYS A 295 -22.09 23.23 2.03
C LYS A 295 -22.97 24.13 1.18
N TRP A 296 -23.66 23.54 0.21
CA TRP A 296 -24.80 24.16 -0.45
C TRP A 296 -25.88 24.42 0.61
N GLN A 297 -25.92 25.64 1.15
CA GLN A 297 -27.10 26.14 1.83
C GLN A 297 -28.12 26.52 0.76
N ARG A 298 -29.10 25.64 0.53
CA ARG A 298 -30.39 26.04 0.00
C ARG A 298 -31.22 26.57 1.17
N SER A 299 -31.69 27.80 1.03
CA SER A 299 -32.79 28.38 1.81
C SER A 299 -33.60 29.27 0.85
N PRO A 300 -34.91 29.40 1.11
CA PRO A 300 -36.04 28.89 0.33
C PRO A 300 -36.16 29.42 -1.10
#